data_AF-A0A6P0XV99-F1
#
_entry.id   AF-A0A6P0XV99-F1
#
_cell.length_a   1.000
_cell.length_b   1.000
_cell.length_c   1.000
_cell.angle_alpha   90.00
_cell.angle_beta   90.00
_cell.angle_gamma   90.00
#
_symmetry.space_group_name_H-M   'P 1'
#
loop_
_entity.id
_entity.type
_entity.pdbx_description
1 polymer ?
#
loop_
_entity_poly.entity_id
_entity_poly.type
_entity_poly.pdbx_seq_one_letter_code
_entity_poly.pdbx_strand_id
1 'polypeptide(L)'
;HITGGGLPENLPRCLPEGMSINIDRNSWDIPPIFKWISEVGNVKEEAMFNTFNMGIGFVVLVSPNQAEITINWFASQGIKAYFLGEVN
;
A
#
# COMPACT_ATOMS: atom_id res chain seq x y z
N HIS A 1 -7.10 -4.57 -3.72
CA HIS A 1 -6.15 -5.66 -4.05
C HIS A 1 -5.04 -5.08 -4.91
N ILE A 2 -3.78 -5.27 -4.53
CA ILE A 2 -2.62 -4.70 -5.22
C ILE A 2 -1.92 -5.80 -6.00
N THR A 3 -1.91 -5.69 -7.33
CA THR A 3 -1.38 -6.70 -8.26
C THR A 3 -0.37 -6.05 -9.21
N GLY A 4 -0.35 -6.43 -10.49
CA GLY A 4 0.42 -5.71 -11.51
C GLY A 4 0.04 -4.24 -11.51
N GLY A 5 1.04 -3.36 -11.66
CA GLY A 5 0.86 -1.91 -11.55
C GLY A 5 1.09 -1.31 -10.16
N GLY A 6 1.19 -2.16 -9.14
CA GLY A 6 1.43 -1.75 -7.75
C GLY A 6 0.38 -0.78 -7.19
N LEU A 7 0.76 -0.02 -6.17
CA LEU A 7 -0.13 0.94 -5.52
C LEU A 7 -0.64 2.03 -6.47
N PRO A 8 0.22 2.68 -7.30
CA PRO A 8 -0.21 3.79 -8.14
C PRO A 8 -1.29 3.41 -9.17
N GLU A 9 -1.24 2.18 -9.72
CA GLU A 9 -2.24 1.75 -10.70
C GLU A 9 -3.50 1.17 -10.04
N ASN A 10 -3.37 0.43 -8.94
CA ASN A 10 -4.49 -0.31 -8.38
C ASN A 10 -5.34 0.52 -7.42
N LEU A 11 -4.71 1.38 -6.61
CA LEU A 11 -5.40 2.05 -5.52
C LEU A 11 -6.40 3.14 -5.98
N PRO A 12 -6.12 3.96 -7.00
CA PRO A 12 -7.09 4.94 -7.49
C PRO A 12 -8.37 4.32 -8.09
N ARG A 13 -8.35 3.03 -8.49
CA ARG A 13 -9.49 2.36 -9.14
C ARG A 13 -10.72 2.23 -8.24
N CYS A 14 -10.57 2.34 -6.92
CA CYS A 14 -11.69 2.31 -5.97
C CYS A 14 -12.17 3.71 -5.56
N LEU A 15 -11.56 4.79 -6.08
CA LEU A 15 -11.96 6.16 -5.78
C LEU A 15 -12.98 6.69 -6.80
N PRO A 16 -13.90 7.57 -6.35
CA PRO A 16 -14.64 8.46 -7.24
C PRO A 16 -13.74 9.40 -8.05
N GLU A 17 -14.27 9.91 -9.16
CA GLU A 17 -13.59 10.94 -9.95
C GLU A 17 -13.33 12.20 -9.12
N GLY A 18 -12.15 12.79 -9.29
CA GLY A 18 -11.73 14.01 -8.59
C GLY A 18 -11.14 13.80 -7.19
N MET A 19 -11.08 12.56 -6.69
CA MET A 19 -10.44 12.23 -5.42
C MET A 19 -9.01 11.73 -5.62
N SER A 20 -8.19 11.88 -4.58
CA SER A 20 -6.82 11.36 -4.53
C SER A 20 -6.52 10.67 -3.21
N ILE A 21 -5.43 9.90 -3.14
CA ILE A 21 -4.96 9.32 -1.88
C ILE A 21 -3.55 9.82 -1.62
N ASN A 22 -3.32 10.31 -0.41
CA ASN A 22 -2.00 10.57 0.12
C ASN A 22 -1.54 9.36 0.95
N ILE A 23 -0.35 8.83 0.64
CA ILE A 23 0.22 7.65 1.32
C ILE A 23 1.54 8.04 1.97
N ASP A 24 1.72 7.69 3.25
CA ASP A 24 3.03 7.71 3.89
C ASP A 24 3.79 6.41 3.59
N ARG A 25 4.83 6.50 2.76
CA ARG A 25 5.66 5.34 2.37
C ARG A 25 6.47 4.76 3.53
N ASN A 26 6.60 5.48 4.64
CA ASN A 26 7.31 5.00 5.82
C ASN A 26 6.40 4.30 6.84
N SER A 27 5.10 4.16 6.53
CA SER A 27 4.15 3.57 7.47
C SER A 27 4.14 2.05 7.53
N TRP A 28 4.92 1.39 6.64
CA TRP A 28 5.13 -0.05 6.66
C TRP A 28 6.57 -0.42 6.31
N ASP A 29 6.95 -1.64 6.69
CA ASP A 29 8.24 -2.22 6.35
C ASP A 29 8.21 -2.79 4.92
N ILE A 30 9.01 -2.24 4.01
CA ILE A 30 9.21 -2.83 2.67
C ILE A 30 10.06 -4.11 2.81
N PRO A 31 9.56 -5.29 2.37
CA PRO A 31 10.31 -6.53 2.46
C PRO A 31 11.69 -6.44 1.76
N PRO A 32 12.79 -6.96 2.36
CA PRO A 32 14.15 -6.83 1.83
C PRO A 32 14.34 -7.35 0.40
N ILE A 33 13.48 -8.28 -0.05
CA ILE A 33 13.51 -8.80 -1.41
C ILE A 33 13.32 -7.70 -2.46
N PHE A 34 12.51 -6.67 -2.20
CA PHE A 34 12.30 -5.58 -3.16
C PHE A 34 13.54 -4.71 -3.29
N LYS A 35 14.26 -4.47 -2.19
CA LYS A 35 15.55 -3.79 -2.22
C LYS A 35 16.56 -4.57 -3.06
N TRP A 36 16.65 -5.89 -2.83
CA TRP A 36 17.53 -6.76 -3.61
C TRP A 36 17.18 -6.75 -5.12
N ILE A 37 15.90 -6.82 -5.49
CA ILE A 37 15.46 -6.72 -6.89
C ILE A 37 15.86 -5.38 -7.52
N SER A 38 15.64 -4.27 -6.80
CA SER A 38 16.01 -2.94 -7.26
C SER A 38 17.52 -2.82 -7.51
N GLU A 39 18.34 -3.34 -6.60
CA GLU A 39 19.80 -3.31 -6.70
C GLU A 39 20.32 -4.18 -7.85
N VAL A 40 19.87 -5.43 -7.95
CA VAL A 40 20.34 -6.38 -8.98
C VAL A 40 19.87 -5.97 -10.38
N GLY A 41 18.64 -5.46 -10.50
CA GLY A 41 18.08 -5.02 -11.77
C GLY A 41 18.43 -3.58 -12.15
N ASN A 42 19.12 -2.84 -11.28
CA ASN A 42 19.34 -1.40 -11.42
C ASN A 42 18.03 -0.64 -11.70
N VAL A 43 16.97 -1.00 -11.00
CA VAL A 43 15.61 -0.46 -11.19
C VAL A 43 15.38 0.67 -10.22
N LYS A 44 14.94 1.83 -10.75
CA LYS A 44 14.57 2.99 -9.93
C LYS A 44 13.38 2.68 -9.02
N GLU A 45 13.36 3.28 -7.84
CA GLU A 45 12.29 3.10 -6.85
C GLU A 45 10.89 3.36 -7.42
N GLU A 46 10.71 4.40 -8.23
CA GLU A 46 9.42 4.69 -8.88
C GLU A 46 8.93 3.52 -9.75
N ALA A 47 9.82 2.92 -10.54
CA ALA A 47 9.50 1.75 -11.34
C ALA A 47 9.18 0.52 -10.47
N MET A 48 9.83 0.40 -9.30
CA MET A 48 9.50 -0.64 -8.33
C MET A 48 8.06 -0.50 -7.82
N PHE A 49 7.62 0.70 -7.45
CA PHE A 49 6.25 0.97 -7.01
C PHE A 49 5.20 0.82 -8.11
N ASN A 50 5.55 1.11 -9.37
CA ASN A 50 4.66 0.92 -10.52
C ASN A 50 4.59 -0.55 -10.99
N THR A 51 5.41 -1.44 -10.45
CA THR A 51 5.48 -2.84 -10.90
C THR A 51 5.05 -3.81 -9.80
N PHE A 52 5.52 -3.59 -8.57
CA PHE A 52 5.36 -4.49 -7.45
C PHE A 52 4.44 -3.90 -6.37
N ASN A 53 3.94 -4.76 -5.50
CA ASN A 53 3.11 -4.36 -4.37
C ASN A 53 3.89 -3.71 -3.21
N MET A 54 5.22 -3.79 -3.25
CA MET A 54 6.14 -3.19 -2.26
C MET A 54 5.84 -3.58 -0.79
N GLY A 55 5.20 -4.74 -0.56
CA GLY A 55 4.83 -5.24 0.76
C GLY A 55 3.35 -5.08 1.13
N ILE A 56 2.56 -4.35 0.33
CA ILE A 56 1.12 -4.13 0.56
C ILE A 56 0.31 -4.90 -0.46
N GLY A 57 -0.19 -6.08 -0.10
CA GLY A 57 -1.01 -6.91 -1.00
C GLY A 57 -2.47 -6.44 -1.12
N PHE A 58 -3.01 -5.76 -0.12
CA PHE A 58 -4.40 -5.31 -0.10
C PHE A 58 -4.54 -4.00 0.67
N VAL A 59 -5.48 -3.16 0.24
CA VAL A 59 -5.84 -1.89 0.89
C VAL A 59 -7.34 -1.85 1.07
N VAL A 60 -7.79 -1.44 2.25
CA VAL A 60 -9.19 -1.16 2.57
C VAL A 60 -9.31 0.34 2.87
N LEU A 61 -10.36 0.96 2.33
CA LEU A 61 -10.73 2.34 2.67
C LEU A 61 -11.87 2.28 3.68
N VAL A 62 -11.69 2.96 4.80
CA VAL A 62 -12.67 3.02 5.89
C VAL A 62 -12.82 4.47 6.35
N SER A 63 -13.91 4.78 7.05
CA SER A 63 -14.05 6.09 7.68
C SER A 63 -12.94 6.31 8.74
N PRO A 64 -12.50 7.55 8.99
CA PRO A 64 -11.40 7.82 9.91
C PRO A 64 -11.60 7.23 11.32
N ASN A 65 -12.83 7.23 11.81
CA ASN A 65 -13.20 6.65 13.11
C ASN A 65 -13.19 5.11 13.16
N GLN A 66 -13.06 4.43 12.03
CA GLN A 66 -12.95 2.97 11.95
C GLN A 66 -11.51 2.50 11.76
N ALA A 67 -10.57 3.38 11.38
CA ALA A 67 -9.20 3.01 11.01
C ALA A 67 -8.50 2.14 12.06
N GLU A 68 -8.50 2.59 13.32
CA GLU A 68 -7.85 1.85 14.42
C GLU A 68 -8.54 0.50 14.71
N ILE A 69 -9.88 0.48 14.72
CA ILE A 69 -10.66 -0.74 14.94
C ILE A 69 -10.39 -1.76 13.84
N THR A 70 -10.32 -1.31 12.58
CA THR A 70 -10.02 -2.17 11.43
C THR A 70 -8.61 -2.78 11.53
N ILE A 71 -7.60 -1.98 11.89
CA ILE A 71 -6.23 -2.47 12.09
C ILE A 71 -6.20 -3.52 13.20
N ASN A 72 -6.82 -3.24 14.35
CA ASN A 72 -6.89 -4.17 15.48
C ASN A 72 -7.64 -5.45 15.12
N TRP A 73 -8.69 -5.37 14.30
CA TRP A 73 -9.40 -6.54 13.83
C TRP A 73 -8.50 -7.41 12.95
N PHE A 74 -7.79 -6.86 11.97
CA PHE A 74 -6.83 -7.66 11.17
C PHE A 74 -5.74 -8.29 12.04
N ALA A 75 -5.20 -7.54 13.00
CA ALA A 75 -4.22 -8.06 13.95
C ALA A 75 -4.77 -9.25 14.75
N SER A 76 -6.04 -9.21 15.18
CA SER A 76 -6.72 -10.32 15.87
C SER A 76 -6.88 -11.57 14.99
N GLN A 77 -6.86 -11.41 13.66
CA GLN A 77 -6.89 -12.51 12.70
C GLN A 77 -5.48 -12.99 12.30
N GLY A 78 -4.43 -12.47 12.94
CA GLY A 78 -3.04 -12.78 12.59
C GLY A 78 -2.55 -12.12 11.29
N ILE A 79 -3.25 -11.09 10.82
CA ILE A 79 -2.91 -10.35 9.60
C ILE A 79 -2.33 -9.00 10.02
N LYS A 80 -1.06 -8.72 9.68
CA LYS A 80 -0.44 -7.42 9.93
C LYS A 80 -1.08 -6.37 9.02
N ALA A 81 -1.60 -5.29 9.61
CA ALA A 81 -2.19 -4.16 8.91
C ALA A 81 -1.52 -2.85 9.38
N TYR A 82 -1.53 -1.85 8.51
CA TYR A 82 -0.89 -0.56 8.75
C TYR A 82 -1.87 0.56 8.39
N PHE A 83 -1.74 1.70 9.08
CA PHE A 83 -2.32 2.93 8.58
C PHE A 83 -1.46 3.44 7.42
N LEU A 84 -2.02 3.53 6.21
CA LEU A 84 -1.26 3.92 5.02
C LEU A 84 -1.38 5.42 4.71
N GLY A 85 -2.50 6.05 5.05
CA GLY A 85 -2.76 7.45 4.72
C GLY A 85 -4.25 7.73 4.55
N GLU A 86 -4.59 8.72 3.74
CA GLU A 86 -5.93 9.31 3.69
C GLU A 86 -6.36 9.69 2.27
N VAL A 87 -7.68 9.76 2.06
CA VAL A 87 -8.31 10.25 0.81
C VAL A 87 -8.50 11.76 0.92
N ASN A 88 -8.14 12.49 -0.14
CA ASN A 88 -8.43 13.92 -0.32
C ASN A 88 -9.54 14.13 -1.35
#